data_AF-A0A2J0YSH2-F1
#
_entry.id   AF-A0A2J0YSH2-F1
#
_cell.length_a   1.000
_cell.length_b   1.000
_cell.length_c   1.000
_cell.angle_alpha   90.00
_cell.angle_beta   90.00
_cell.angle_gamma   90.00
#
_symmetry.space_group_name_H-M   'P 1'
#
loop_
_entity.id
_entity.type
_entity.pdbx_description
1 polymer ?
#
loop_
_entity_poly.entity_id
_entity_poly.type
_entity_poly.pdbx_seq_one_letter_code
_entity_poly.pdbx_strand_id
1 'polypeptide(L)'
;MTASGFSTALGTFTGQNYGANQWGRIQKGFFITIGIAGCIGLISTLLFVFAGEHIFGLFINNSENDVAKMGIVYLMILGFSQIFMSIEITATGAFNGIGRAVPPAVVG
;
A
#
# COMPACT_ATOMS: atom_id res chain seq x y z
N MET A 1 -4.97 -6.01 0.65
CA MET A 1 -5.25 -6.68 -0.64
C MET A 1 -5.19 -5.73 -1.85
N THR A 2 -5.49 -4.43 -1.70
CA THR A 2 -5.41 -3.45 -2.81
C THR A 2 -3.99 -3.22 -3.30
N ALA A 3 -3.06 -2.84 -2.42
CA ALA A 3 -1.66 -2.60 -2.80
C ALA A 3 -0.95 -3.85 -3.35
N SER A 4 -1.25 -5.04 -2.80
CA SER A 4 -0.73 -6.32 -3.30
C SER A 4 -1.21 -6.64 -4.72
N GLY A 5 -2.43 -6.21 -5.10
CA GLY A 5 -2.92 -6.34 -6.47
C GLY A 5 -2.10 -5.49 -7.46
N PHE A 6 -1.78 -4.25 -7.08
CA PHE A 6 -0.89 -3.39 -7.88
C PHE A 6 0.53 -3.95 -7.98
N SER A 7 1.06 -4.49 -6.88
CA SER A 7 2.36 -5.16 -6.87
C SER A 7 2.44 -6.29 -7.90
N THR A 8 1.45 -7.19 -7.92
CA THR A 8 1.38 -8.30 -8.89
C THR A 8 1.23 -7.80 -10.33
N ALA A 9 0.35 -6.83 -10.57
CA ALA A 9 0.12 -6.27 -11.90
C ALA A 9 1.36 -5.55 -12.43
N LEU A 10 2.01 -4.75 -11.58
CA LEU A 10 3.22 -4.02 -11.92
C LEU A 10 4.40 -4.96 -12.11
N GLY A 11 4.53 -6.01 -11.31
CA GLY A 11 5.54 -7.05 -11.50
C GLY A 11 5.39 -7.76 -12.85
N THR A 12 4.16 -8.13 -13.22
CA THR A 12 3.89 -8.74 -14.54
C THR A 12 4.22 -7.77 -15.68
N PHE A 13 3.77 -6.51 -15.56
CA PHE A 13 4.01 -5.47 -16.58
C PHE A 13 5.50 -5.18 -16.74
N THR A 14 6.23 -5.01 -15.64
CA THR A 14 7.67 -4.72 -15.67
C THR A 14 8.47 -5.91 -16.18
N GLY A 15 8.12 -7.15 -15.80
CA GLY A 15 8.79 -8.35 -16.32
C GLY A 15 8.64 -8.53 -17.83
N GLN A 16 7.43 -8.32 -18.37
CA GLN A 16 7.21 -8.37 -19.82
C GLN A 16 8.01 -7.30 -20.58
N ASN A 17 8.01 -6.06 -20.09
CA ASN A 17 8.71 -4.96 -20.75
C ASN A 17 10.23 -5.06 -20.58
N TYR A 18 10.70 -5.65 -19.48
CA TYR A 18 12.12 -5.89 -19.24
C TYR A 18 12.67 -6.92 -20.23
N GLY A 19 11.95 -8.03 -20.46
CA GLY A 19 12.31 -9.00 -21.50
C GLY A 19 12.32 -8.41 -22.92
N ALA A 20 11.54 -7.36 -23.16
CA ALA A 20 11.48 -6.64 -24.44
C ALA A 20 12.41 -5.40 -24.52
N ASN A 21 13.28 -5.18 -23.53
CA ASN A 21 14.15 -3.99 -23.41
C ASN A 21 13.41 -2.63 -23.46
N GLN A 22 12.13 -2.59 -23.10
CA GLN A 22 11.31 -1.36 -23.16
C GLN A 22 11.32 -0.58 -21.85
N TRP A 23 12.50 -0.11 -21.44
CA TRP A 23 12.72 0.62 -20.18
C TRP A 23 11.87 1.89 -20.02
N GLY A 24 11.62 2.62 -21.11
CA GLY A 24 10.77 3.82 -21.06
C GLY A 24 9.32 3.50 -20.63
N ARG A 25 8.80 2.33 -21.01
CA ARG A 25 7.47 1.88 -20.59
C ARG A 25 7.45 1.44 -19.14
N ILE A 26 8.52 0.81 -18.66
CA ILE A 26 8.70 0.44 -17.25
C ILE A 26 8.63 1.69 -16.37
N GLN A 27 9.42 2.73 -16.69
CA GLN A 27 9.41 3.98 -15.92
C GLN A 27 8.03 4.64 -15.91
N LYS A 28 7.40 4.77 -17.09
CA LYS A 28 6.07 5.37 -17.19
C LYS A 28 5.02 4.59 -16.40
N GLY A 29 5.02 3.25 -16.51
CA GLY A 29 4.12 2.38 -15.76
C GLY A 29 4.33 2.51 -14.25
N PHE A 30 5.58 2.48 -13.81
CA PHE A 30 5.95 2.64 -12.40
C PHE A 30 5.41 3.93 -11.78
N PHE A 31 5.64 5.09 -12.41
CA PHE A 31 5.16 6.37 -11.87
C PHE A 31 3.63 6.48 -11.86
N ILE A 32 2.95 5.96 -12.88
CA ILE A 32 1.49 5.92 -12.92
C ILE A 32 0.95 5.05 -11.78
N THR A 33 1.50 3.84 -11.61
CA THR A 33 1.01 2.90 -10.59
C THR A 33 1.32 3.39 -9.18
N ILE A 34 2.48 4.02 -8.93
CA ILE A 34 2.77 4.67 -7.64
C ILE A 34 1.80 5.81 -7.36
N GLY A 35 1.45 6.63 -8.36
CA GLY A 35 0.45 7.68 -8.19
C GLY A 35 -0.91 7.12 -7.76
N ILE A 36 -1.35 6.03 -8.40
CA ILE A 36 -2.61 5.35 -8.04
C ILE A 36 -2.54 4.73 -6.64
N ALA A 37 -1.45 4.03 -6.32
CA ALA A 37 -1.25 3.43 -5.01
C ALA A 37 -1.19 4.48 -3.88
N GLY A 38 -0.55 5.62 -4.14
CA GLY A 38 -0.53 6.77 -3.23
C GLY A 38 -1.92 7.37 -3.01
N CYS A 39 -2.71 7.54 -4.07
CA CYS A 39 -4.11 7.99 -3.96
C CYS A 39 -4.96 7.02 -3.13
N ILE A 40 -4.80 5.71 -3.31
CA ILE A 40 -5.51 4.71 -2.51
C ILE A 40 -5.06 4.75 -1.05
N GLY A 41 -3.75 4.84 -0.80
CA GLY A 41 -3.21 4.99 0.55
C GLY A 41 -3.74 6.26 1.24
N LEU A 42 -3.88 7.36 0.50
CA LEU A 42 -4.47 8.60 1.00
C LEU A 42 -5.95 8.42 1.36
N ILE A 43 -6.74 7.79 0.49
CA ILE A 43 -8.15 7.48 0.77
C ILE A 43 -8.26 6.61 2.02
N SER A 44 -7.43 5.57 2.16
CA SER A 44 -7.39 4.72 3.35
C SER A 44 -6.98 5.48 4.60
N THR A 45 -6.03 6.42 4.49
CA THR A 45 -5.63 7.30 5.59
C THR A 45 -6.81 8.15 6.07
N LEU A 46 -7.48 8.83 5.13
CA LEU A 46 -8.65 9.65 5.44
C LEU A 46 -9.76 8.82 6.09
N LEU A 47 -10.02 7.61 5.56
CA LEU A 47 -11.02 6.72 6.11
C LEU A 47 -10.69 6.30 7.55
N PHE A 48 -9.44 5.91 7.84
CA PHE A 48 -9.06 5.48 9.19
C PHE A 48 -8.91 6.63 10.19
N VAL A 49 -8.52 7.82 9.75
CA VAL A 49 -8.39 8.99 10.64
C VAL A 49 -9.75 9.59 10.97
N PHE A 50 -10.66 9.73 9.99
CA PHE A 50 -11.96 10.37 10.21
C PHE A 50 -13.07 9.40 10.62
N ALA A 51 -13.05 8.15 10.13
CA ALA A 51 -14.05 7.15 10.46
C ALA A 51 -13.52 6.05 11.39
N GLY A 52 -12.31 6.20 11.96
CA GLY A 52 -11.68 5.21 12.83
C GLY A 52 -12.54 4.79 14.02
N GLU A 53 -13.19 5.75 14.68
CA GLU A 53 -14.11 5.49 15.80
C GLU A 53 -15.33 4.66 15.38
N HIS A 54 -15.94 4.99 14.24
CA HIS A 54 -17.10 4.26 13.72
C HIS A 54 -16.71 2.85 13.27
N ILE A 55 -15.55 2.71 12.61
CA ILE A 55 -15.03 1.42 12.16
C ILE A 55 -14.72 0.54 13.37
N PHE A 56 -14.06 1.07 14.40
CA PHE A 56 -13.71 0.30 15.58
C PHE A 56 -14.94 -0.07 16.43
N GLY A 57 -15.95 0.81 16.47
CA GLY A 57 -17.24 0.56 17.11
C GLY A 57 -18.06 -0.57 16.48
N LEU A 58 -17.76 -0.98 15.25
CA LEU A 58 -18.35 -2.19 14.64
C LEU A 58 -17.81 -3.49 15.23
N PHE A 59 -16.59 -3.47 15.80
CA PHE A 59 -15.90 -4.66 16.28
C PHE A 59 -15.96 -4.82 17.81
N ILE A 60 -16.12 -3.73 18.57
CA ILE A 60 -16.14 -3.76 20.04
C ILE A 60 -17.49 -3.31 20.60
N ASN A 61 -18.09 -4.15 21.46
CA ASN A 61 -19.26 -3.79 22.25
C ASN A 61 -18.88 -2.83 23.39
N ASN A 62 -19.76 -1.88 23.71
CA ASN A 62 -19.59 -0.73 24.63
C ASN A 62 -19.12 -1.02 26.09
N SER A 63 -18.74 -2.26 26.42
CA SER A 63 -18.33 -2.65 27.77
C SER A 63 -16.83 -2.47 28.05
N GLU A 64 -16.01 -2.19 27.03
CA GLU A 64 -14.54 -2.05 27.15
C GLU A 64 -14.03 -0.71 26.59
N ASN A 65 -14.44 0.40 27.22
CA ASN A 65 -14.11 1.77 26.81
C ASN A 65 -12.61 2.04 26.62
N ASP A 66 -11.74 1.40 27.40
CA ASP A 66 -10.29 1.60 27.31
C ASP A 66 -9.69 0.92 26.07
N VAL A 67 -10.23 -0.24 25.66
CA VAL A 67 -9.80 -0.96 24.45
C VAL A 67 -10.21 -0.19 23.19
N ALA A 68 -11.42 0.39 23.20
CA ALA A 68 -11.91 1.21 22.09
C ALA A 68 -11.01 2.45 21.86
N LYS A 69 -10.62 3.16 22.94
CA LYS A 69 -9.72 4.33 22.84
C LYS A 69 -8.34 3.96 22.29
N MET A 70 -7.75 2.88 22.76
CA MET A 70 -6.46 2.41 22.23
C MET A 70 -6.58 1.98 20.77
N GLY A 71 -7.70 1.36 20.40
CA GLY A 71 -8.01 0.96 19.03
C GLY A 71 -8.08 2.13 18.05
N ILE A 72 -8.69 3.24 18.45
CA ILE A 72 -8.76 4.45 17.63
C ILE A 72 -7.37 5.04 17.40
N VAL A 73 -6.56 5.16 18.46
CA VAL A 73 -5.17 5.65 18.35
C VAL A 73 -4.36 4.74 17.41
N TYR A 74 -4.52 3.43 17.54
CA TYR A 74 -3.89 2.46 16.66
C TYR A 74 -4.31 2.63 15.19
N LEU A 75 -5.61 2.77 14.91
CA LEU A 75 -6.12 3.02 13.55
C LEU A 75 -5.60 4.33 12.97
N MET A 76 -5.44 5.38 13.77
CA MET A 76 -4.84 6.63 13.30
C MET A 76 -3.38 6.43 12.88
N ILE A 77 -2.57 5.77 13.71
CA ILE A 77 -1.16 5.46 13.40
C ILE A 77 -1.07 4.61 12.13
N LEU A 78 -1.90 3.57 12.02
CA LEU A 78 -1.99 2.75 10.81
C LEU A 78 -2.43 3.56 9.59
N GLY A 79 -3.39 4.47 9.77
CA GLY A 79 -3.90 5.36 8.74
C GLY A 79 -2.76 6.12 8.09
N PHE A 80 -1.97 6.89 8.86
CA PHE A 80 -0.83 7.62 8.33
C PHE A 80 0.21 6.72 7.63
N SER A 81 0.36 5.49 8.13
CA SER A 81 1.30 4.51 7.57
C SER A 81 0.82 3.90 6.24
N GLN A 82 -0.48 4.00 5.89
CA GLN A 82 -1.04 3.38 4.68
C GLN A 82 -0.44 3.90 3.38
N ILE A 83 -0.11 5.20 3.31
CA ILE A 83 0.48 5.80 2.11
C ILE A 83 1.86 5.18 1.85
N PHE A 84 2.71 5.11 2.87
CA PHE A 84 4.05 4.56 2.76
C PHE A 84 4.03 3.07 2.44
N MET A 85 3.19 2.29 3.14
CA MET A 85 3.04 0.86 2.87
C MET A 85 2.52 0.60 1.45
N SER A 86 1.55 1.38 0.97
CA SER A 86 1.00 1.18 -0.38
C SER A 86 2.04 1.44 -1.47
N ILE A 87 2.88 2.45 -1.28
CA ILE A 87 3.98 2.77 -2.20
C ILE A 87 5.06 1.69 -2.15
N GLU A 88 5.47 1.27 -0.95
CA GLU A 88 6.49 0.22 -0.74
C GLU A 88 6.07 -1.10 -1.40
N ILE A 89 4.89 -1.62 -1.06
CA ILE A 89 4.36 -2.88 -1.63
C ILE A 89 4.29 -2.82 -3.15
N THR A 90 3.86 -1.68 -3.71
CA THR A 90 3.76 -1.47 -5.16
C THR A 90 5.15 -1.44 -5.82
N ALA A 91 6.10 -0.70 -5.23
CA ALA A 91 7.47 -0.61 -5.74
C ALA A 91 8.18 -1.97 -5.69
N THR A 92 7.97 -2.74 -4.62
CA THR A 92 8.44 -4.11 -4.48
C THR A 92 8.00 -4.99 -5.65
N GLY A 93 6.76 -4.83 -6.12
CA GLY A 93 6.25 -5.51 -7.31
C GLY A 93 7.04 -5.20 -8.58
N ALA A 94 7.37 -3.93 -8.81
CA ALA A 94 8.17 -3.51 -9.97
C ALA A 94 9.59 -4.08 -9.94
N PHE A 95 10.25 -4.05 -8.78
CA PHE A 95 11.60 -4.58 -8.61
C PHE A 95 11.66 -6.10 -8.78
N ASN A 96 10.67 -6.81 -8.22
CA ASN A 96 10.53 -8.25 -8.42
C ASN A 96 10.30 -8.61 -9.89
N GLY A 97 9.53 -7.80 -10.62
CA GLY A 97 9.27 -8.02 -12.05
C GLY A 97 10.52 -7.96 -12.93
N ILE A 98 11.52 -7.13 -12.58
CA ILE A 98 12.81 -7.07 -13.30
C ILE A 98 13.86 -8.04 -12.74
N GLY A 99 13.47 -8.97 -11.86
CA GLY A 99 14.36 -9.96 -11.25
C GLY A 99 15.32 -9.40 -10.19
N ARG A 100 15.06 -8.19 -9.67
CA ARG A 100 15.88 -7.56 -8.62
C ARG A 100 15.14 -7.63 -7.29
N ALA A 101 15.27 -8.74 -6.58
CA ALA A 101 14.68 -8.92 -5.25
C ALA A 101 15.49 -8.28 -4.10
N VAL A 102 16.75 -7.88 -4.35
CA VAL A 102 17.63 -7.30 -3.32
C VAL A 102 17.14 -5.94 -2.81
N PRO A 103 16.75 -4.96 -3.66
CA PRO A 103 16.25 -3.67 -3.15
C PRO A 103 15.01 -3.83 -2.26
N PRO A 104 14.00 -4.65 -2.62
CA PRO A 104 12.90 -4.96 -1.72
C PRO A 104 13.34 -5.62 -0.40
N ALA A 105 14.30 -6.54 -0.44
CA ALA A 105 14.74 -7.27 0.76
C ALA A 105 15.56 -6.44 1.76
N VAL A 106 16.11 -5.29 1.34
CA VAL A 106 16.84 -4.37 2.22
C VAL A 106 15.90 -3.34 2.86
N VAL A 107 14.83 -2.97 2.15
CA VAL A 107 13.86 -1.97 2.60
C VAL A 107 12.69 -2.61 3.35
N GLY A 108 12.38 -3.88 3.05
CA GLY A 108 11.31 -4.69 3.63
C GLY A 108 11.72 -5.50 4.85
#